data_AF-A0A8B6H6N8-F1
#
_entry.id   AF-A0A8B6H6N8-F1
#
_cell.length_a   1.000
_cell.length_b   1.000
_cell.length_c   1.000
_cell.angle_alpha   90.00
_cell.angle_beta   90.00
_cell.angle_gamma   90.00
#
_symmetry.space_group_name_H-M   'P 1'
#
loop_
_entity.id
_entity.type
_entity.pdbx_description
1 polymer ?
#
loop_
_entity_poly.entity_id
_entity_poly.type
_entity_poly.pdbx_seq_one_letter_code
_entity_poly.pdbx_strand_id
1 'polypeptide(L)'
;MWQNFNEQCIKQSKKDNEEPPERKLPEWLEQYIEYKFNLYDRTGDGKVDAEEFEYVLSDFGVPPKDARCAFLMFSCNNTKKVDLDYFKELCIDYYRSDDISALGNFITGKLDFND
;
A
#
# COMPACT_ATOMS: atom_id res chain seq x y z
N MET A 1 -24.10 -17.65 -32.33
CA MET A 1 -24.08 -18.34 -31.03
C MET A 1 -22.76 -18.14 -30.29
N TRP A 2 -21.60 -18.44 -30.89
CA TRP A 2 -20.30 -18.30 -30.22
C TRP A 2 -19.87 -16.84 -29.96
N GLN A 3 -20.18 -15.91 -30.86
CA GLN A 3 -19.91 -14.47 -30.67
C GLN A 3 -20.67 -13.90 -29.46
N ASN A 4 -21.94 -14.27 -29.29
CA ASN A 4 -22.75 -13.83 -28.15
C ASN A 4 -22.22 -14.40 -26.83
N PHE A 5 -21.73 -15.64 -26.83
CA PHE A 5 -21.12 -16.26 -25.66
C PHE A 5 -19.80 -15.57 -25.29
N ASN A 6 -18.95 -15.27 -26.29
CA ASN A 6 -17.70 -14.54 -26.08
C ASN A 6 -17.93 -13.11 -25.55
N GLU A 7 -18.91 -12.39 -26.10
CA GLU A 7 -19.30 -11.06 -25.59
C GLU A 7 -19.85 -11.12 -24.16
N GLN A 8 -20.59 -12.17 -23.81
CA GLN A 8 -21.07 -12.38 -22.44
C GLN A 8 -19.92 -12.68 -21.48
N CYS A 9 -18.94 -13.51 -21.87
CA CYS A 9 -17.74 -13.76 -21.08
C CYS A 9 -16.89 -12.50 -20.88
N ILE A 10 -16.75 -11.65 -21.91
CA ILE A 10 -16.02 -10.37 -21.81
C ILE A 10 -16.78 -9.36 -20.94
N LYS A 11 -18.11 -9.32 -21.03
CA LYS A 11 -18.93 -8.46 -20.16
C LYS A 11 -18.89 -8.94 -18.71
N GLN A 12 -18.93 -10.25 -18.48
CA GLN A 12 -18.84 -10.85 -17.17
C GLN A 12 -17.45 -10.63 -16.56
N SER A 13 -16.37 -10.81 -17.33
CA SER A 13 -15.02 -10.52 -16.85
C SER A 13 -14.84 -9.03 -16.53
N LYS A 14 -15.41 -8.11 -17.31
CA LYS A 14 -15.40 -6.68 -16.97
C LYS A 14 -16.17 -6.36 -15.69
N LYS A 15 -17.28 -7.07 -15.44
CA LYS A 15 -18.10 -6.93 -14.23
C LYS A 15 -17.45 -7.55 -12.99
N ASP A 16 -16.70 -8.63 -13.16
CA ASP A 16 -15.98 -9.32 -12.09
C ASP A 16 -14.64 -8.62 -11.76
N ASN A 17 -14.10 -7.80 -12.67
CA ASN A 17 -12.97 -6.89 -12.43
C ASN A 17 -13.38 -5.57 -11.76
N GLU A 18 -14.68 -5.29 -11.61
CA GLU A 18 -15.14 -4.18 -10.77
C GLU A 18 -15.09 -4.66 -9.31
N GLU A 19 -14.13 -4.14 -8.55
CA GLU A 19 -14.03 -4.45 -7.13
C GLU A 19 -15.37 -4.18 -6.42
N PRO A 20 -15.82 -5.07 -5.54
CA PRO A 20 -17.09 -4.91 -4.84
C PRO A 20 -17.14 -3.53 -4.16
N PRO A 21 -18.29 -2.82 -4.20
CA PRO A 21 -18.42 -1.44 -3.75
C PRO A 21 -18.02 -1.22 -2.29
N GLU A 22 -18.00 -2.27 -1.48
CA GLU A 22 -17.50 -2.24 -0.09
C GLU A 22 -15.98 -2.08 0.02
N ARG A 23 -15.19 -2.43 -1.00
CA ARG A 23 -13.71 -2.33 -0.96
C ARG A 23 -13.15 -1.04 -1.54
N LYS A 24 -13.93 -0.30 -2.32
CA LYS A 24 -13.46 0.94 -2.93
C LYS A 24 -13.16 1.98 -1.85
N LEU A 25 -11.97 2.57 -1.89
CA LEU A 25 -11.60 3.63 -0.96
C LEU A 25 -12.35 4.92 -1.35
N PRO A 26 -12.69 5.79 -0.39
CA PRO A 26 -13.13 7.13 -0.71
C PRO A 26 -12.09 7.85 -1.57
N GLU A 27 -12.53 8.61 -2.57
CA GLU A 27 -11.64 9.29 -3.52
C GLU A 27 -10.59 10.19 -2.84
N TRP A 28 -10.98 10.90 -1.77
CA TRP A 28 -10.05 11.72 -0.99
C TRP A 28 -8.93 10.90 -0.34
N LEU A 29 -9.22 9.65 0.05
CA LEU A 29 -8.25 8.76 0.68
C LEU A 29 -7.30 8.18 -0.36
N GLU A 30 -7.80 7.84 -1.55
CA GLU A 30 -6.93 7.43 -2.67
C GLU A 30 -5.94 8.54 -3.04
N GLN A 31 -6.43 9.78 -3.19
CA GLN A 31 -5.58 10.94 -3.46
C GLN A 31 -4.56 11.19 -2.34
N TYR A 32 -4.96 11.01 -1.08
CA TYR A 32 -4.06 11.13 0.06
C TYR A 32 -2.97 10.05 0.07
N ILE A 33 -3.32 8.79 -0.26
CA ILE A 33 -2.36 7.69 -0.35
C ILE A 33 -1.35 7.95 -1.47
N GLU A 34 -1.80 8.42 -2.64
CA GLU A 34 -0.92 8.78 -3.74
C GLU A 34 0.02 9.94 -3.39
N TYR A 35 -0.50 10.98 -2.74
CA TYR A 35 0.32 12.07 -2.22
C TYR A 35 1.38 11.56 -1.23
N LYS A 36 0.98 10.67 -0.31
CA LYS A 36 1.87 10.07 0.68
C LYS A 36 2.94 9.19 0.03
N PHE A 37 2.59 8.42 -0.99
CA PHE A 37 3.55 7.63 -1.77
C PHE A 37 4.59 8.51 -2.44
N ASN A 38 4.16 9.59 -3.11
CA ASN A 38 5.06 10.55 -3.76
C ASN A 38 5.96 11.30 -2.77
N LEU A 39 5.54 11.42 -1.51
CA LEU A 39 6.41 11.98 -0.45
C LEU A 39 7.59 11.05 -0.16
N TYR A 40 7.38 9.73 -0.22
CA TYR A 40 8.42 8.73 -0.03
C TYR A 40 9.30 8.54 -1.29
N ASP A 41 8.70 8.35 -2.46
CA ASP A 41 9.40 8.14 -3.75
C ASP A 41 10.10 9.43 -4.21
N ARG A 42 11.25 9.73 -3.59
CA ARG A 42 12.01 10.95 -3.88
C ARG A 42 12.81 10.85 -5.17
N THR A 43 13.19 9.65 -5.56
CA THR A 43 13.90 9.40 -6.82
C THR A 43 12.97 9.42 -8.03
N GLY A 44 11.67 9.23 -7.82
CA GLY A 44 10.62 9.27 -8.84
C GLY A 44 10.62 8.03 -9.74
N ASP A 45 11.10 6.90 -9.24
CA ASP A 45 11.22 5.66 -10.01
C ASP A 45 10.02 4.71 -9.85
N GLY A 46 8.98 5.18 -9.15
CA GLY A 46 7.70 4.50 -8.98
C GLY A 46 7.76 3.36 -7.96
N LYS A 47 8.75 3.37 -7.08
CA LYS A 47 8.83 2.51 -5.89
C LYS A 47 9.42 3.29 -4.74
N VAL A 48 9.18 2.76 -3.54
CA VAL A 48 9.83 3.23 -2.32
C VAL A 48 10.86 2.21 -1.90
N ASP A 49 12.09 2.64 -1.68
CA ASP A 49 13.13 1.82 -1.05
C ASP A 49 13.30 2.13 0.45
N ALA A 50 14.15 1.34 1.11
CA ALA A 50 14.35 1.45 2.55
C ALA A 50 14.98 2.80 2.94
N GLU A 51 15.87 3.33 2.10
CA GLU A 51 16.57 4.60 2.31
C GLU A 51 15.61 5.79 2.15
N GLU A 52 14.73 5.76 1.15
CA GLU A 52 13.67 6.74 0.93
C GLU A 52 12.65 6.77 2.09
N PHE A 53 12.21 5.59 2.52
CA PHE A 53 11.30 5.45 3.65
C PHE A 53 11.91 5.93 4.97
N GLU A 54 13.16 5.53 5.25
CA GLU A 54 13.94 5.96 6.42
C GLU A 54 14.12 7.47 6.45
N TYR A 55 14.50 8.07 5.32
CA TYR A 55 14.74 9.50 5.21
C TYR A 55 13.50 10.30 5.60
N VAL A 56 12.35 9.99 4.99
CA VAL A 56 11.11 10.74 5.25
C VAL A 56 10.66 10.55 6.68
N LEU A 57 10.69 9.33 7.21
CA LEU A 57 10.26 9.06 8.58
C LEU A 57 11.17 9.68 9.64
N SER A 58 12.45 9.92 9.32
CA SER A 58 13.37 10.63 10.21
C SER A 58 12.91 12.08 10.45
N ASP A 59 12.33 12.74 9.44
CA ASP A 59 11.74 14.09 9.57
C ASP A 59 10.48 14.09 10.46
N PHE A 60 9.80 12.93 10.57
CA PHE A 60 8.65 12.72 11.47
C PHE A 60 9.05 12.22 12.87
N GLY A 61 10.34 12.14 13.17
CA GLY A 61 10.86 11.75 14.48
C GLY A 61 10.86 10.25 14.75
N VAL A 62 10.65 9.41 13.73
CA VAL A 62 10.80 7.95 13.87
C VAL A 62 12.30 7.61 13.80
N PRO A 63 12.82 6.79 14.73
CA PRO A 63 14.20 6.35 14.67
C PRO A 63 14.49 5.61 13.35
N PRO A 64 15.61 5.94 12.66
CA PRO A 64 15.95 5.30 11.38
C PRO A 64 15.99 3.77 11.42
N LYS A 65 16.46 3.23 12.56
CA LYS A 65 16.48 1.78 12.82
C LYS A 65 15.08 1.16 12.78
N ASP A 66 14.11 1.83 13.40
CA ASP A 66 12.74 1.31 13.50
C ASP A 66 12.03 1.43 12.16
N ALA A 67 12.22 2.54 11.44
CA ALA A 67 11.75 2.73 10.08
C ALA A 67 12.28 1.63 9.13
N ARG A 68 13.59 1.34 9.18
CA ARG A 68 14.21 0.28 8.38
C ARG A 68 13.66 -1.10 8.76
N CYS A 69 13.53 -1.40 10.04
CA CYS A 69 12.93 -2.65 10.50
C CYS A 69 11.48 -2.80 10.02
N ALA A 70 10.66 -1.77 10.15
CA ALA A 70 9.29 -1.75 9.66
C ALA A 70 9.22 -1.97 8.14
N PHE A 71 10.09 -1.30 7.38
CA PHE A 71 10.22 -1.49 5.93
C PHE A 71 10.52 -2.94 5.55
N LEU A 72 11.48 -3.57 6.24
CA LEU A 72 11.84 -4.97 6.00
C LEU A 72 10.70 -5.93 6.31
N MET A 73 9.81 -5.61 7.27
CA MET A 73 8.66 -6.46 7.60
C MET A 73 7.66 -6.51 6.44
N PHE A 74 7.21 -5.36 5.93
CA PHE A 74 6.23 -5.35 4.84
C PHE A 74 6.86 -5.63 3.46
N SER A 75 8.11 -5.26 3.21
CA SER A 75 8.79 -5.61 1.94
C SER A 75 9.23 -7.07 1.83
N CYS A 76 8.93 -7.91 2.84
CA CYS A 76 9.41 -9.28 2.95
C CYS A 76 10.93 -9.36 2.75
N ASN A 77 11.69 -8.55 3.48
CA ASN A 77 13.15 -8.43 3.36
C ASN A 77 13.60 -8.05 1.92
N ASN A 78 13.00 -6.99 1.36
CA ASN A 78 13.26 -6.47 0.00
C ASN A 78 12.93 -7.45 -1.16
N THR A 79 12.18 -8.52 -0.90
CA THR A 79 11.76 -9.45 -1.97
C THR A 79 10.51 -8.95 -2.69
N LYS A 80 9.65 -8.18 -2.01
CA LYS A 80 8.47 -7.54 -2.60
C LYS A 80 8.79 -6.07 -2.90
N LYS A 81 8.60 -5.66 -4.16
CA LYS A 81 8.72 -4.26 -4.58
C LYS A 81 7.58 -3.46 -3.96
N VAL A 82 7.91 -2.31 -3.38
CA VAL A 82 6.94 -1.37 -2.80
C VAL A 82 6.59 -0.31 -3.83
N ASP A 83 5.78 -0.70 -4.82
CA ASP A 83 5.16 0.22 -5.77
C ASP A 83 3.86 0.81 -5.22
N LEU A 84 3.26 1.74 -5.96
CA LEU A 84 2.04 2.42 -5.55
C LEU A 84 0.88 1.44 -5.29
N ASP A 85 0.75 0.40 -6.10
CA ASP A 85 -0.32 -0.59 -5.96
C ASP A 85 -0.15 -1.38 -4.66
N TYR A 86 1.07 -1.87 -4.38
CA TYR A 86 1.33 -2.55 -3.13
C TYR A 86 1.22 -1.62 -1.90
N PHE A 87 1.67 -0.38 -2.04
CA PHE A 87 1.53 0.62 -0.98
C PHE A 87 0.07 0.92 -0.65
N LYS A 88 -0.81 0.94 -1.67
CA LYS A 88 -2.27 1.05 -1.48
C LYS A 88 -2.82 -0.14 -0.68
N GLU A 89 -2.42 -1.37 -0.98
CA GLU A 89 -2.81 -2.56 -0.19
C GLU A 89 -2.41 -2.39 1.30
N LEU A 90 -1.18 -1.98 1.57
CA LEU A 90 -0.70 -1.74 2.94
C LEU A 90 -1.48 -0.63 3.66
N CYS A 91 -1.84 0.44 2.94
CA CYS A 91 -2.69 1.50 3.49
C CYS A 91 -4.11 1.00 3.79
N ILE A 92 -4.69 0.18 2.92
CA ILE A 92 -6.02 -0.40 3.14
C ILE A 92 -6.00 -1.26 4.40
N ASP A 93 -4.99 -2.12 4.53
CA ASP A 93 -4.79 -2.94 5.72
C ASP A 93 -4.66 -2.06 6.97
N TYR A 94 -3.86 -0.99 6.91
CA TYR A 94 -3.69 -0.06 8.03
C TYR A 94 -4.99 0.63 8.47
N TYR A 95 -5.86 1.03 7.54
CA TYR A 95 -7.08 1.77 7.87
C TYR A 95 -8.29 0.88 8.17
N ARG A 96 -8.29 -0.37 7.72
CA ARG A 96 -9.48 -1.24 7.79
C ARG A 96 -9.28 -2.53 8.57
N SER A 97 -8.04 -2.99 8.75
CA SER A 97 -7.79 -4.24 9.43
C SER A 97 -7.94 -4.08 10.94
N ASP A 98 -8.71 -4.97 11.56
CA ASP A 98 -8.73 -5.16 13.02
C ASP A 98 -7.59 -6.10 13.49
N ASP A 99 -6.78 -6.64 12.56
CA ASP A 99 -5.65 -7.50 12.90
C ASP A 99 -4.42 -6.69 13.31
N ILE A 100 -4.01 -6.89 14.57
CA ILE A 100 -2.81 -6.30 15.17
C ILE A 100 -1.54 -6.74 14.44
N SER A 101 -1.56 -7.91 13.80
CA SER A 101 -0.41 -8.47 13.08
C SER A 101 -0.38 -8.10 11.59
N ALA A 102 -1.32 -7.28 11.10
CA ALA A 102 -1.36 -6.88 9.71
C ALA A 102 -0.09 -6.13 9.29
N LEU A 103 0.43 -6.43 8.10
CA LEU A 103 1.64 -5.79 7.57
C LEU A 103 1.46 -4.27 7.40
N GLY A 104 0.24 -3.82 7.14
CA GLY A 104 -0.11 -2.40 7.07
C GLY A 104 0.21 -1.62 8.35
N ASN A 105 0.22 -2.25 9.52
CA ASN A 105 0.52 -1.58 10.80
C ASN A 105 1.93 -0.98 10.83
N PHE A 106 2.86 -1.57 10.06
CA PHE A 106 4.23 -1.12 9.96
C PHE A 106 4.45 0.03 8.97
N ILE A 107 3.42 0.46 8.22
CA ILE A 107 3.54 1.55 7.23
C ILE A 107 3.82 2.92 7.86
N THR A 108 3.67 3.05 9.18
CA THR A 108 4.00 4.26 9.94
C THR A 108 5.42 4.28 10.47
N GLY A 109 6.17 3.17 10.33
CA GLY A 109 7.52 3.01 10.88
C GLY A 109 7.59 2.83 12.39
N LYS A 110 6.46 2.91 13.10
CA LYS A 110 6.40 2.65 14.53
C LYS A 110 6.35 1.15 14.81
N LEU A 111 7.17 0.71 15.77
CA LEU A 111 7.23 -0.68 16.25
C LEU A 111 6.73 -0.83 17.68
N ASP A 112 6.54 0.29 18.38
CA ASP A 112 5.93 0.34 19.71
C ASP A 112 4.61 1.11 19.61
N PHE A 113 3.57 0.52 20.19
CA PHE A 113 2.20 1.04 20.20
C PHE A 113 1.71 1.31 21.63
N ASN A 114 2.62 1.25 22.61
CA ASN A 114 2.35 1.63 23.99
C ASN A 114 2.61 3.14 24.15
N ASP A 115 1.61 3.97 23.84
CA ASP A 115 1.53 5.35 24.36
C ASP A 115 0.88 5.37 25.75
#